data_AF-A0A1S9AYW2-F1
#
_entry.id   AF-A0A1S9AYW2-F1
#
_cell.length_a   1.000
_cell.length_b   1.000
_cell.length_c   1.000
_cell.angle_alpha   90.00
_cell.angle_beta   90.00
_cell.angle_gamma   90.00
#
_symmetry.space_group_name_H-M   'P 1'
#
loop_
_entity.id
_entity.type
_entity.pdbx_description
1 polymer ?
#
loop_
_entity_poly.entity_id
_entity_poly.type
_entity_poly.pdbx_seq_one_letter_code
_entity_poly.pdbx_strand_id
1 'polypeptide(L)'
;MFRLLLVLLLVAPFSASAYSVLTHQANVDTCWRRCIRPIIAQRYPGTTNEQMIEAKSHAYGGSIVQDMGYYPLGSKLFTDLTHYVRSGDFVRNLLLEAHDRNEYAFALGALAHYAADIKGHSEGTNRALASVYPELAAKFGDVVTYNEAPIQHTQLEFAFDVVQLAAGRYRSDNYHDFIGFHVSKSVLERAFVKTYGIELKQVVVDLDLSVTTFRFAVSQLIPTAARAAWHAERDEIRKLSPQARRRDYLYRHNEQAFRREYGTSYDKPGLGARLMSKAIKVLPKIGPLRPFAFKVPTPEAQQLFRQSFADVIVKYCDLLGSVQQAAAGTPPALPNFDFDTGKPTKVGEYALADETYGEWVRKLHNDTFAAVTPPVRQNILAFFDGSAKPPKDEEEKEKRHREKTEEALQQLRALSLPGGN
;
A
#
# COMPACT_ATOMS: atom_id res chain seq x y z
N MET A 1 10.00 -23.25 -24.85
CA MET A 1 8.85 -23.15 -23.92
C MET A 1 9.06 -22.05 -22.86
N PHE A 2 10.24 -21.91 -22.24
CA PHE A 2 10.54 -20.81 -21.29
C PHE A 2 10.40 -19.37 -21.84
N ARG A 3 10.69 -19.14 -23.13
CA ARG A 3 10.55 -17.81 -23.77
C ARG A 3 9.10 -17.40 -24.04
N LEU A 4 8.15 -18.35 -24.09
CA LEU A 4 6.74 -18.04 -24.31
C LEU A 4 6.04 -17.62 -23.00
N LEU A 5 6.45 -18.21 -21.87
CA LEU A 5 5.99 -17.81 -20.53
C LEU A 5 6.38 -16.37 -20.17
N LEU A 6 7.56 -15.92 -20.59
CA LEU A 6 8.04 -14.54 -20.35
C LEU A 6 7.25 -13.48 -21.14
N VAL A 7 6.72 -13.86 -22.31
CA VAL A 7 5.86 -12.99 -23.13
C VAL A 7 4.43 -12.97 -22.58
N LEU A 8 3.93 -14.10 -22.06
CA LEU A 8 2.63 -14.16 -21.38
C LEU A 8 2.59 -13.33 -20.07
N LEU A 9 3.71 -13.25 -19.34
CA LEU A 9 3.85 -12.37 -18.16
C LEU A 9 3.81 -10.87 -18.50
N LEU A 10 4.06 -10.47 -19.76
CA LEU A 10 3.98 -9.07 -20.21
C LEU A 10 2.57 -8.65 -20.67
N VAL A 11 1.64 -9.61 -20.79
CA VAL A 11 0.26 -9.38 -21.25
C VAL A 11 -0.76 -9.52 -20.11
N ALA A 12 -0.34 -9.96 -18.92
CA ALA A 12 -1.20 -9.96 -17.75
C ALA A 12 -1.60 -8.51 -17.35
N PRO A 13 -2.87 -8.24 -17.05
CA PRO A 13 -3.31 -6.94 -16.59
C PRO A 13 -2.70 -6.67 -15.21
N PHE A 14 -1.85 -5.65 -15.11
CA PHE A 14 -1.31 -5.19 -13.84
C PHE A 14 -1.98 -3.88 -13.47
N SER A 15 -2.62 -3.87 -12.32
CA SER A 15 -3.01 -2.65 -11.61
C SER A 15 -1.74 -1.97 -11.09
N ALA A 16 -1.77 -0.66 -10.86
CA ALA A 16 -0.76 -0.01 -10.02
C ALA A 16 -1.51 0.63 -8.86
N SER A 17 -0.91 0.68 -7.67
CA SER A 17 -1.65 0.95 -6.44
C SER A 17 -1.97 2.42 -6.19
N ALA A 18 -3.04 2.59 -5.42
CA ALA A 18 -3.33 3.60 -4.40
C ALA A 18 -2.10 4.38 -3.88
N TYR A 19 -2.26 5.66 -3.52
CA TYR A 19 -1.28 6.64 -3.02
C TYR A 19 0.17 6.23 -3.32
N SER A 20 0.68 6.60 -4.50
CA SER A 20 1.82 5.87 -5.06
C SER A 20 3.04 5.82 -4.13
N VAL A 21 3.83 4.77 -4.30
CA VAL A 21 4.91 4.29 -3.43
C VAL A 21 5.85 5.40 -2.88
N LEU A 22 6.15 6.44 -3.67
CA LEU A 22 7.01 7.54 -3.20
C LEU A 22 6.36 8.36 -2.10
N THR A 23 5.05 8.61 -2.18
CA THR A 23 4.37 9.43 -1.20
C THR A 23 4.29 8.75 0.16
N HIS A 24 4.04 7.44 0.21
CA HIS A 24 4.11 6.66 1.46
C HIS A 24 5.48 6.76 2.14
N GLN A 25 6.55 6.55 1.37
CA GLN A 25 7.91 6.64 1.89
C GLN A 25 8.29 8.09 2.25
N ALA A 26 7.73 9.09 1.56
CA ALA A 26 7.89 10.50 1.92
C ALA A 26 7.27 10.84 3.29
N ASN A 27 6.17 10.17 3.68
CA ASN A 27 5.62 10.29 5.05
C ASN A 27 6.64 9.78 6.08
N VAL A 28 7.25 8.61 5.84
CA VAL A 28 8.32 8.07 6.70
C VAL A 28 9.50 9.05 6.78
N ASP A 29 9.97 9.58 5.66
CA ASP A 29 11.07 10.53 5.60
C ASP A 29 10.81 11.81 6.39
N THR A 30 9.61 12.36 6.23
CA THR A 30 9.17 13.61 6.88
C THR A 30 9.07 13.42 8.39
N CYS A 31 8.54 12.29 8.84
CA CYS A 31 8.38 11.97 10.25
C CYS A 31 9.62 11.33 10.89
N TRP A 32 10.64 10.93 10.11
CA TRP A 32 11.73 10.09 10.59
C TRP A 32 12.45 10.66 11.81
N ARG A 33 13.02 11.86 11.67
CA ARG A 33 13.85 12.45 12.74
C ARG A 33 13.04 12.84 13.97
N ARG A 34 11.81 13.34 13.76
CA ARG A 34 11.00 13.97 14.81
C ARG A 34 10.11 12.97 15.55
N CYS A 35 9.53 12.01 14.83
CA CYS A 35 8.48 11.14 15.37
C CYS A 35 8.93 9.67 15.42
N ILE A 36 9.60 9.13 14.39
CA ILE A 36 9.92 7.68 14.33
C ILE A 36 11.19 7.31 15.11
N ARG A 37 12.31 7.99 14.81
CA ARG A 37 13.62 7.70 15.40
C ARG A 37 13.62 7.72 16.94
N PRO A 38 12.98 8.69 17.62
CA PRO A 38 12.92 8.69 19.08
C PRO A 38 12.24 7.44 19.66
N ILE A 39 11.18 6.96 19.01
CA ILE A 39 10.41 5.80 19.47
C ILE A 39 11.21 4.51 19.32
N ILE A 40 11.93 4.36 18.19
CA ILE A 40 12.85 3.24 17.99
C ILE A 40 13.96 3.28 19.05
N ALA A 41 14.58 4.44 19.28
CA ALA A 41 15.66 4.60 20.25
C ALA A 41 15.21 4.36 21.70
N GLN A 42 13.95 4.69 22.02
CA GLN A 42 13.38 4.43 23.35
C GLN A 42 13.18 2.92 23.59
N ARG A 43 12.66 2.19 22.58
CA ARG A 43 12.44 0.73 22.71
C ARG A 43 13.73 -0.08 22.59
N TYR A 44 14.68 0.40 21.79
CA TYR A 44 15.97 -0.24 21.55
C TYR A 44 17.13 0.75 21.83
N PRO A 45 17.47 0.99 23.12
CA PRO A 45 18.56 1.88 23.50
C PRO A 45 19.91 1.44 22.93
N GLY A 46 20.80 2.39 22.65
CA GLY A 46 22.14 2.10 22.12
C GLY A 46 22.20 1.75 20.63
N THR A 47 21.10 1.89 19.89
CA THR A 47 21.07 1.69 18.43
C THR A 47 22.09 2.59 17.72
N THR A 48 23.01 2.00 16.95
CA THR A 48 24.03 2.75 16.17
C THR A 48 23.41 3.48 14.98
N ASN A 49 24.18 4.34 14.30
CA ASN A 49 23.69 5.03 13.11
C ASN A 49 23.40 4.05 11.96
N GLU A 50 24.24 3.04 11.76
CA GLU A 50 24.09 2.02 10.72
C GLU A 50 22.81 1.20 10.96
N GLN A 51 22.61 0.78 12.21
CA GLN A 51 21.41 0.09 12.65
C GLN A 51 20.14 0.94 12.49
N MET A 52 20.25 2.25 12.68
CA MET A 52 19.14 3.18 12.46
C MET A 52 18.83 3.38 10.97
N ILE A 53 19.85 3.36 10.10
CA ILE A 53 19.68 3.38 8.64
C ILE A 53 18.98 2.09 8.18
N GLU A 54 19.42 0.94 8.68
CA GLU A 54 18.79 -0.35 8.40
C GLU A 54 17.32 -0.35 8.84
N ALA A 55 17.02 0.06 10.08
CA ALA A 55 15.66 0.18 10.57
C ALA A 55 14.79 1.09 9.68
N LYS A 56 15.36 2.18 9.15
CA LYS A 56 14.66 3.06 8.21
C LYS A 56 14.24 2.35 6.92
N SER A 57 15.11 1.50 6.38
CA SER A 57 14.78 0.72 5.19
C SER A 57 13.61 -0.25 5.43
N HIS A 58 13.47 -0.76 6.65
CA HIS A 58 12.34 -1.58 7.06
C HIS A 58 11.06 -0.74 7.23
N ALA A 59 11.16 0.46 7.80
CA ALA A 59 10.02 1.38 7.85
C ALA A 59 9.51 1.76 6.45
N TYR A 60 10.40 1.92 5.46
CA TYR A 60 9.98 2.07 4.07
C TYR A 60 9.22 0.86 3.56
N GLY A 61 9.71 -0.36 3.81
CA GLY A 61 9.03 -1.57 3.37
C GLY A 61 7.65 -1.71 4.01
N GLY A 62 7.53 -1.36 5.29
CA GLY A 62 6.26 -1.35 6.01
C GLY A 62 5.28 -0.34 5.44
N SER A 63 5.75 0.85 5.03
CA SER A 63 4.87 1.91 4.51
C SER A 63 4.25 1.62 3.14
N ILE A 64 4.66 0.54 2.48
CA ILE A 64 4.22 0.20 1.12
C ILE A 64 3.83 -1.28 0.98
N VAL A 65 3.93 -2.08 2.05
CA VAL A 65 3.71 -3.53 1.96
C VAL A 65 2.27 -3.84 1.60
N GLN A 66 1.32 -3.06 2.10
CA GLN A 66 -0.12 -3.27 1.93
C GLN A 66 -0.51 -3.15 0.45
N ASP A 67 0.19 -2.31 -0.33
CA ASP A 67 0.03 -2.15 -1.78
C ASP A 67 0.62 -3.28 -2.63
N MET A 68 1.48 -4.12 -2.05
CA MET A 68 2.26 -5.12 -2.78
C MET A 68 1.39 -6.02 -3.66
N GLY A 69 0.17 -6.33 -3.21
CA GLY A 69 -0.75 -7.22 -3.90
C GLY A 69 -1.30 -6.70 -5.22
N TYR A 70 -1.23 -5.38 -5.46
CA TYR A 70 -1.63 -4.78 -6.74
C TYR A 70 -0.51 -4.80 -7.78
N TYR A 71 0.71 -5.20 -7.41
CA TYR A 71 1.85 -5.35 -8.33
C TYR A 71 1.94 -6.75 -8.96
N PRO A 72 2.70 -6.93 -10.05
CA PRO A 72 2.86 -8.23 -10.69
C PRO A 72 3.18 -9.36 -9.72
N LEU A 73 2.49 -10.49 -9.86
CA LEU A 73 2.63 -11.68 -9.00
C LEU A 73 2.26 -11.46 -7.53
N GLY A 74 1.73 -10.29 -7.17
CA GLY A 74 1.11 -10.02 -5.89
C GLY A 74 -0.28 -10.68 -5.77
N SER A 75 -0.89 -10.53 -4.60
CA SER A 75 -2.23 -11.02 -4.29
C SER A 75 -3.19 -9.87 -4.02
N LYS A 76 -4.17 -9.66 -4.90
CA LYS A 76 -5.23 -8.65 -4.72
C LYS A 76 -5.91 -8.82 -3.35
N LEU A 77 -6.23 -10.07 -2.99
CA LEU A 77 -6.84 -10.41 -1.70
C LEU A 77 -5.97 -9.96 -0.51
N PHE A 78 -4.64 -10.08 -0.58
CA PHE A 78 -3.77 -9.57 0.48
C PHE A 78 -3.93 -8.05 0.65
N THR A 79 -3.91 -7.31 -0.46
CA THR A 79 -4.06 -5.85 -0.43
C THR A 79 -5.44 -5.46 0.04
N ASP A 80 -6.50 -6.07 -0.49
CA ASP A 80 -7.88 -5.77 -0.10
C ASP A 80 -8.15 -6.09 1.37
N LEU A 81 -7.62 -7.22 1.88
CA LEU A 81 -7.68 -7.53 3.31
C LEU A 81 -7.04 -6.40 4.11
N THR A 82 -5.79 -6.05 3.80
CA THR A 82 -5.06 -5.04 4.58
C THR A 82 -5.54 -3.60 4.41
N HIS A 83 -6.33 -3.29 3.36
CA HIS A 83 -6.93 -1.98 3.11
C HIS A 83 -8.34 -1.83 3.67
N TYR A 84 -9.16 -2.87 3.57
CA TYR A 84 -10.61 -2.74 3.79
C TYR A 84 -11.10 -3.58 4.96
N VAL A 85 -10.35 -4.58 5.40
CA VAL A 85 -10.78 -5.57 6.41
C VAL A 85 -9.79 -5.60 7.56
N ARG A 86 -10.22 -5.22 8.78
CA ARG A 86 -9.34 -5.29 9.97
C ARG A 86 -8.03 -4.50 9.79
N SER A 87 -8.06 -3.41 9.03
CA SER A 87 -6.90 -2.61 8.65
C SER A 87 -6.11 -2.05 9.85
N GLY A 88 -6.81 -1.59 10.90
CA GLY A 88 -6.19 -1.16 12.15
C GLY A 88 -5.65 -2.33 12.98
N ASP A 89 -6.41 -3.43 13.05
CA ASP A 89 -5.98 -4.65 13.74
C ASP A 89 -4.71 -5.25 13.11
N PHE A 90 -4.56 -5.19 11.78
CA PHE A 90 -3.37 -5.65 11.08
C PHE A 90 -2.12 -4.88 11.52
N VAL A 91 -2.15 -3.55 11.47
CA VAL A 91 -1.03 -2.71 11.93
C VAL A 91 -0.76 -2.90 13.43
N ARG A 92 -1.81 -3.03 14.23
CA ARG A 92 -1.67 -3.29 15.67
C ARG A 92 -0.99 -4.64 15.92
N ASN A 93 -1.34 -5.68 15.16
CA ASN A 93 -0.70 -6.98 15.27
C ASN A 93 0.75 -6.96 14.78
N LEU A 94 1.11 -6.16 13.77
CA LEU A 94 2.51 -5.94 13.40
C LEU A 94 3.31 -5.34 14.57
N LEU A 95 2.76 -4.33 15.25
CA LEU A 95 3.41 -3.70 16.42
C LEU A 95 3.54 -4.66 17.62
N LEU A 96 2.54 -5.52 17.80
CA LEU A 96 2.50 -6.52 18.87
C LEU A 96 3.51 -7.64 18.63
N GLU A 97 3.60 -8.13 17.40
CA GLU A 97 4.45 -9.26 17.00
C GLU A 97 5.90 -8.84 16.71
N ALA A 98 6.23 -7.55 16.72
CA ALA A 98 7.59 -7.08 16.47
C ALA A 98 8.55 -7.46 17.62
N HIS A 99 9.54 -8.31 17.31
CA HIS A 99 10.49 -8.84 18.27
C HIS A 99 11.83 -8.11 18.25
N ASP A 100 12.19 -7.46 17.15
CA ASP A 100 13.43 -6.71 17.01
C ASP A 100 13.22 -5.29 16.44
N ARG A 101 14.31 -4.52 16.38
CA ARG A 101 14.33 -3.14 15.89
C ARG A 101 13.77 -3.01 14.47
N ASN A 102 14.10 -3.93 13.58
CA ASN A 102 13.76 -3.87 12.17
C ASN A 102 12.29 -4.27 11.95
N GLU A 103 11.81 -5.32 12.64
CA GLU A 103 10.38 -5.66 12.69
C GLU A 103 9.56 -4.52 13.29
N TYR A 104 10.05 -3.87 14.35
CA TYR A 104 9.36 -2.73 14.95
C TYR A 104 9.33 -1.53 14.01
N ALA A 105 10.44 -1.21 13.35
CA ALA A 105 10.48 -0.14 12.36
C ALA A 105 9.57 -0.43 11.16
N PHE A 106 9.50 -1.68 10.70
CA PHE A 106 8.56 -2.14 9.68
C PHE A 106 7.10 -1.92 10.12
N ALA A 107 6.75 -2.27 11.35
CA ALA A 107 5.42 -2.03 11.90
C ALA A 107 5.07 -0.53 12.00
N LEU A 108 6.02 0.32 12.39
CA LEU A 108 5.85 1.78 12.37
C LEU A 108 5.69 2.31 10.93
N GLY A 109 6.36 1.68 9.97
CA GLY A 109 6.13 1.92 8.54
C GLY A 109 4.70 1.62 8.12
N ALA A 110 4.16 0.47 8.47
CA ALA A 110 2.76 0.10 8.18
C ALA A 110 1.77 1.06 8.87
N LEU A 111 2.11 1.59 10.05
CA LEU A 111 1.34 2.66 10.69
C LEU A 111 1.36 3.96 9.87
N ALA A 112 2.46 4.25 9.16
CA ALA A 112 2.52 5.37 8.22
C ALA A 112 1.54 5.18 7.05
N HIS A 113 1.47 3.96 6.51
CA HIS A 113 0.52 3.61 5.45
C HIS A 113 -0.92 3.72 5.94
N TYR A 114 -1.25 3.15 7.10
CA TYR A 114 -2.56 3.31 7.74
C TYR A 114 -2.96 4.78 7.92
N ALA A 115 -2.04 5.62 8.41
CA ALA A 115 -2.31 7.05 8.56
C ALA A 115 -2.47 7.76 7.21
N ALA A 116 -1.66 7.37 6.23
CA ALA A 116 -1.67 7.90 4.88
C ALA A 116 -3.00 7.63 4.21
N ASP A 117 -3.48 6.40 4.17
CA ASP A 117 -4.58 6.06 3.28
C ASP A 117 -5.94 6.49 3.80
N ILE A 118 -6.15 6.46 5.13
CA ILE A 118 -7.37 6.99 5.75
C ILE A 118 -7.65 8.44 5.32
N LYS A 119 -6.62 9.25 5.08
CA LYS A 119 -6.76 10.67 4.71
C LYS A 119 -6.34 10.99 3.28
N GLY A 120 -5.33 10.30 2.77
CA GLY A 120 -4.75 10.49 1.45
C GLY A 120 -5.73 10.18 0.35
N HIS A 121 -6.51 9.10 0.48
CA HIS A 121 -7.60 8.80 -0.45
C HIS A 121 -8.76 9.75 -0.27
N SER A 122 -9.42 9.67 0.88
CA SER A 122 -10.69 10.33 1.15
C SER A 122 -10.64 11.85 0.99
N GLU A 123 -9.56 12.51 1.42
CA GLU A 123 -9.40 13.97 1.36
C GLU A 123 -8.50 14.44 0.21
N GLY A 124 -7.66 13.55 -0.32
CA GLY A 124 -6.69 13.86 -1.38
C GLY A 124 -7.15 13.32 -2.75
N THR A 125 -6.77 12.07 -3.06
CA THR A 125 -6.97 11.46 -4.38
C THR A 125 -8.42 11.50 -4.83
N ASN A 126 -9.36 11.10 -3.97
CA ASN A 126 -10.76 10.93 -4.34
C ASN A 126 -11.43 12.26 -4.71
N ARG A 127 -11.03 13.34 -4.04
CA ARG A 127 -11.46 14.71 -4.34
C ARG A 127 -10.74 15.29 -5.56
N ALA A 128 -9.45 14.98 -5.70
CA ALA A 128 -8.64 15.46 -6.81
C ALA A 128 -9.09 14.88 -8.16
N LEU A 129 -9.59 13.64 -8.17
CA LEU A 129 -10.06 12.95 -9.37
C LEU A 129 -11.11 13.74 -10.15
N ALA A 130 -12.08 14.34 -9.45
CA ALA A 130 -13.14 15.13 -10.08
C ALA A 130 -12.58 16.28 -10.92
N SER A 131 -11.56 16.98 -10.40
CA SER A 131 -10.92 18.11 -11.11
C SER A 131 -10.05 17.67 -12.31
N VAL A 132 -9.47 16.47 -12.26
CA VAL A 132 -8.53 15.98 -13.30
C VAL A 132 -9.27 15.21 -14.41
N TYR A 133 -10.42 14.61 -14.06
CA TYR A 133 -11.26 13.81 -14.94
C TYR A 133 -12.72 14.29 -14.84
N PRO A 134 -13.08 15.40 -15.52
CA PRO A 134 -14.44 15.97 -15.47
C PRO A 134 -15.55 14.98 -15.86
N GLU A 135 -15.24 14.00 -16.70
CA GLU A 135 -16.16 12.92 -17.07
C GLU A 135 -16.53 12.01 -15.89
N LEU A 136 -15.60 11.81 -14.95
CA LEU A 136 -15.86 11.06 -13.71
C LEU A 136 -16.65 11.92 -12.72
N ALA A 137 -16.34 13.22 -12.65
CA ALA A 137 -17.11 14.16 -11.85
C ALA A 137 -18.59 14.22 -12.28
N ALA A 138 -18.85 14.23 -13.59
CA ALA A 138 -20.21 14.22 -14.12
C ALA A 138 -20.99 12.94 -13.77
N LYS A 139 -20.28 11.81 -13.57
CA LYS A 139 -20.89 10.51 -13.28
C LYS A 139 -21.06 10.23 -11.80
N PHE A 140 -20.08 10.60 -10.98
CA PHE A 140 -19.96 10.19 -9.57
C PHE A 140 -19.97 11.37 -8.59
N GLY A 141 -19.84 12.61 -9.07
CA GLY A 141 -19.77 13.82 -8.26
C GLY A 141 -18.35 14.21 -7.86
N ASP A 142 -18.25 15.04 -6.82
CA ASP A 142 -16.97 15.68 -6.40
C ASP A 142 -16.00 14.75 -5.67
N VAL A 143 -16.44 13.53 -5.35
CA VAL A 143 -15.64 12.50 -4.69
C VAL A 143 -15.77 11.23 -5.51
N VAL A 144 -14.67 10.78 -6.08
CA VAL A 144 -14.61 9.55 -6.89
C VAL A 144 -13.72 8.54 -6.17
N THR A 145 -14.30 7.42 -5.78
CA THR A 145 -13.62 6.33 -5.06
C THR A 145 -12.75 5.47 -5.97
N TYR A 146 -11.81 4.72 -5.39
CA TYR A 146 -11.04 3.71 -6.13
C TYR A 146 -11.96 2.70 -6.80
N ASN A 147 -12.99 2.20 -6.08
CA ASN A 147 -13.96 1.26 -6.63
C ASN A 147 -14.72 1.81 -7.86
N GLU A 148 -14.95 3.12 -7.95
CA GLU A 148 -15.66 3.75 -9.08
C GLU A 148 -14.77 3.98 -10.31
N ALA A 149 -13.48 4.25 -10.11
CA ALA A 149 -12.56 4.59 -11.19
C ALA A 149 -11.11 4.10 -10.94
N PRO A 150 -10.88 2.78 -10.79
CA PRO A 150 -9.60 2.25 -10.30
C PRO A 150 -8.43 2.61 -11.21
N ILE A 151 -8.66 2.71 -12.53
CA ILE A 151 -7.60 3.04 -13.50
C ILE A 151 -7.15 4.51 -13.35
N GLN A 152 -8.11 5.44 -13.27
CA GLN A 152 -7.82 6.88 -13.18
C GLN A 152 -7.26 7.24 -11.81
N HIS A 153 -7.74 6.56 -10.78
CA HIS A 153 -7.28 6.69 -9.41
C HIS A 153 -5.77 6.38 -9.32
N THR A 154 -5.38 5.19 -9.77
CA THR A 154 -3.98 4.78 -9.95
C THR A 154 -3.15 5.78 -10.79
N GLN A 155 -3.71 6.26 -11.90
CA GLN A 155 -3.01 7.20 -12.78
C GLN A 155 -2.71 8.52 -12.07
N LEU A 156 -3.67 9.04 -11.30
CA LEU A 156 -3.53 10.32 -10.61
C LEU A 156 -2.49 10.23 -9.49
N GLU A 157 -2.46 9.14 -8.76
CA GLU A 157 -1.49 8.92 -7.68
C GLU A 157 -0.09 8.75 -8.21
N PHE A 158 0.05 8.00 -9.29
CA PHE A 158 1.30 7.93 -10.03
C PHE A 158 1.73 9.31 -10.54
N ALA A 159 0.79 10.14 -11.01
CA ALA A 159 1.06 11.50 -11.45
C ALA A 159 1.55 12.39 -10.30
N PHE A 160 0.98 12.26 -9.09
CA PHE A 160 1.46 12.98 -7.92
C PHE A 160 2.92 12.64 -7.63
N ASP A 161 3.25 11.35 -7.50
CA ASP A 161 4.62 10.90 -7.26
C ASP A 161 5.61 11.44 -8.29
N VAL A 162 5.22 11.33 -9.56
CA VAL A 162 6.01 11.81 -10.69
C VAL A 162 6.25 13.32 -10.61
N VAL A 163 5.21 14.11 -10.35
CA VAL A 163 5.30 15.57 -10.26
C VAL A 163 6.08 16.02 -9.03
N GLN A 164 5.88 15.39 -7.88
CA GLN A 164 6.62 15.70 -6.65
C GLN A 164 8.11 15.35 -6.80
N LEU A 165 8.42 14.20 -7.39
CA LEU A 165 9.81 13.81 -7.69
C LEU A 165 10.44 14.78 -8.69
N ALA A 166 9.74 15.10 -9.78
CA ALA A 166 10.23 16.03 -10.79
C ALA A 166 10.42 17.46 -10.24
N ALA A 167 9.61 17.88 -9.27
CA ALA A 167 9.74 19.16 -8.60
C ALA A 167 10.86 19.20 -7.54
N GLY A 168 11.57 18.08 -7.30
CA GLY A 168 12.63 17.96 -6.30
C GLY A 168 12.12 17.99 -4.86
N ARG A 169 10.83 17.72 -4.64
CA ARG A 169 10.19 17.81 -3.32
C ARG A 169 10.41 16.56 -2.46
N TYR A 170 10.67 15.41 -3.09
CA TYR A 170 11.22 14.26 -2.38
C TYR A 170 12.73 14.44 -2.20
N ARG A 171 13.23 14.17 -0.99
CA ARG A 171 14.63 14.42 -0.62
C ARG A 171 15.56 13.49 -1.42
N SER A 172 16.21 14.04 -2.45
CA SER A 172 17.09 13.33 -3.39
C SER A 172 18.22 12.55 -2.72
N ASP A 173 18.72 13.03 -1.58
CA ASP A 173 19.90 12.43 -0.93
C ASP A 173 19.57 11.09 -0.25
N ASN A 174 18.33 10.91 0.23
CA ASN A 174 17.81 9.65 0.77
C ASN A 174 17.12 8.78 -0.30
N TYR A 175 16.77 9.37 -1.44
CA TYR A 175 16.22 8.61 -2.57
C TYR A 175 17.25 7.61 -3.14
N HIS A 176 18.54 7.83 -2.89
CA HIS A 176 19.60 6.87 -3.21
C HIS A 176 19.47 5.53 -2.44
N ASP A 177 18.84 5.55 -1.26
CA ASP A 177 18.61 4.37 -0.40
C ASP A 177 17.19 3.80 -0.55
N PHE A 178 16.30 4.54 -1.23
CA PHE A 178 14.86 4.26 -1.37
C PHE A 178 14.54 2.99 -2.16
N ILE A 179 15.39 2.65 -3.14
CA ILE A 179 15.28 1.40 -3.91
C ILE A 179 15.65 0.18 -3.04
N GLY A 180 16.09 0.42 -1.80
CA GLY A 180 16.55 -0.55 -0.82
C GLY A 180 15.60 -0.83 0.34
N PHE A 181 14.28 -0.65 0.19
CA PHE A 181 13.36 -1.02 1.26
C PHE A 181 13.48 -2.51 1.61
N HIS A 182 13.29 -2.84 2.89
CA HIS A 182 13.29 -4.21 3.39
C HIS A 182 11.90 -4.62 3.90
N VAL A 183 11.45 -5.81 3.49
CA VAL A 183 10.22 -6.40 4.00
C VAL A 183 10.56 -7.37 5.13
N SER A 184 10.07 -7.07 6.34
CA SER A 184 10.22 -7.96 7.50
C SER A 184 9.22 -9.13 7.39
N LYS A 185 9.56 -10.16 6.63
CA LYS A 185 8.67 -11.29 6.29
C LYS A 185 8.12 -12.01 7.53
N SER A 186 8.99 -12.28 8.52
CA SER A 186 8.60 -13.04 9.70
C SER A 186 7.50 -12.37 10.53
N VAL A 187 7.61 -11.07 10.83
CA VAL A 187 6.53 -10.34 11.53
C VAL A 187 5.29 -10.19 10.65
N LEU A 188 5.46 -10.03 9.33
CA LEU A 188 4.33 -9.96 8.39
C LEU A 188 3.50 -11.24 8.44
N GLU A 189 4.13 -12.42 8.39
CA GLU A 189 3.46 -13.72 8.46
C GLU A 189 2.73 -13.92 9.80
N ARG A 190 3.40 -13.64 10.93
CA ARG A 190 2.81 -13.77 12.27
C ARG A 190 1.61 -12.85 12.44
N ALA A 191 1.77 -11.58 12.07
CA ALA A 191 0.70 -10.58 12.19
C ALA A 191 -0.46 -10.90 11.25
N PHE A 192 -0.20 -11.38 10.03
CA PHE A 192 -1.25 -11.73 9.06
C PHE A 192 -2.12 -12.89 9.58
N VAL A 193 -1.52 -14.00 10.03
CA VAL A 193 -2.27 -15.12 10.63
C VAL A 193 -3.06 -14.65 11.85
N LYS A 194 -2.43 -13.87 12.73
CA LYS A 194 -3.10 -13.36 13.94
C LYS A 194 -4.28 -12.43 13.62
N THR A 195 -4.22 -11.71 12.50
CA THR A 195 -5.27 -10.79 12.07
C THR A 195 -6.41 -11.51 11.37
N TYR A 196 -6.09 -12.46 10.49
CA TYR A 196 -7.06 -13.04 9.55
C TYR A 196 -7.37 -14.51 9.78
N GLY A 197 -6.63 -15.21 10.65
CA GLY A 197 -6.79 -16.66 10.83
C GLY A 197 -6.48 -17.49 9.58
N ILE A 198 -5.69 -16.93 8.66
CA ILE A 198 -5.25 -17.56 7.40
C ILE A 198 -3.74 -17.40 7.30
N GLU A 199 -3.03 -18.46 6.91
CA GLU A 199 -1.59 -18.41 6.63
C GLU A 199 -1.31 -17.49 5.44
N LEU A 200 -0.28 -16.65 5.54
CA LEU A 200 0.07 -15.71 4.46
C LEU A 200 0.28 -16.44 3.12
N LYS A 201 0.92 -17.62 3.12
CA LYS A 201 1.13 -18.45 1.92
C LYS A 201 -0.17 -18.94 1.25
N GLN A 202 -1.29 -19.00 1.97
CA GLN A 202 -2.60 -19.34 1.40
C GLN A 202 -3.20 -18.18 0.59
N VAL A 203 -2.61 -16.98 0.67
CA VAL A 203 -3.04 -15.76 -0.02
C VAL A 203 -1.94 -15.25 -0.97
N VAL A 204 -0.68 -15.27 -0.54
CA VAL A 204 0.51 -14.88 -1.30
C VAL A 204 1.39 -16.12 -1.51
N VAL A 205 1.26 -16.78 -2.66
CA VAL A 205 1.87 -18.10 -2.92
C VAL A 205 3.40 -18.07 -2.83
N ASP A 206 4.03 -17.03 -3.35
CA ASP A 206 5.48 -16.82 -3.29
C ASP A 206 5.78 -15.39 -2.86
N LEU A 207 5.96 -15.20 -1.55
CA LEU A 207 6.26 -13.90 -0.96
C LEU A 207 7.58 -13.33 -1.48
N ASP A 208 8.57 -14.17 -1.74
CA ASP A 208 9.91 -13.74 -2.16
C ASP A 208 9.89 -13.21 -3.58
N LEU A 209 9.19 -13.93 -4.47
CA LEU A 209 8.94 -13.49 -5.83
C LEU A 209 8.06 -12.25 -5.88
N SER A 210 7.01 -12.17 -5.05
CA SER A 210 6.13 -11.00 -4.93
C SER A 210 6.92 -9.76 -4.50
N VAL A 211 7.75 -9.86 -3.46
CA VAL A 211 8.59 -8.75 -2.99
C VAL A 211 9.64 -8.37 -4.05
N THR A 212 10.22 -9.34 -4.74
CA THR A 212 11.24 -9.08 -5.77
C THR A 212 10.65 -8.35 -6.99
N THR A 213 9.50 -8.79 -7.47
CA THR A 213 8.78 -8.16 -8.59
C THR A 213 8.24 -6.78 -8.22
N PHE A 214 7.75 -6.62 -7.01
CA PHE A 214 7.36 -5.33 -6.46
C PHE A 214 8.54 -4.34 -6.43
N ARG A 215 9.70 -4.75 -5.89
CA ARG A 215 10.94 -3.95 -5.93
C ARG A 215 11.34 -3.56 -7.36
N PHE A 216 11.27 -4.52 -8.29
CA PHE A 216 11.57 -4.26 -9.70
C PHE A 216 10.61 -3.20 -10.29
N ALA A 217 9.30 -3.35 -10.05
CA ALA A 217 8.29 -2.42 -10.56
C ALA A 217 8.53 -0.99 -10.03
N VAL A 218 8.71 -0.84 -8.72
CA VAL A 218 8.97 0.47 -8.07
C VAL A 218 10.26 1.10 -8.59
N SER A 219 11.35 0.33 -8.64
CA SER A 219 12.68 0.85 -8.98
C SER A 219 12.85 1.25 -10.45
N GLN A 220 12.06 0.68 -11.37
CA GLN A 220 12.19 0.93 -12.81
C GLN A 220 11.11 1.88 -13.36
N LEU A 221 9.85 1.72 -12.93
CA LEU A 221 8.72 2.42 -13.53
C LEU A 221 8.71 3.89 -13.12
N ILE A 222 8.84 4.18 -11.83
CA ILE A 222 8.72 5.54 -11.29
C ILE A 222 9.82 6.47 -11.79
N PRO A 223 11.13 6.13 -11.72
CA PRO A 223 12.17 7.00 -12.28
C PRO A 223 12.05 7.23 -13.79
N THR A 224 11.54 6.22 -14.52
CA THR A 224 11.36 6.33 -15.97
C THR A 224 10.20 7.25 -16.32
N ALA A 225 9.08 7.15 -15.62
CA ALA A 225 7.98 8.09 -15.76
C ALA A 225 8.35 9.51 -15.33
N ALA A 226 9.05 9.67 -14.21
CA ALA A 226 9.48 10.99 -13.74
C ALA A 226 10.38 11.69 -14.77
N ARG A 227 11.30 10.95 -15.41
CA ARG A 227 12.07 11.47 -16.54
C ARG A 227 11.17 11.87 -17.72
N ALA A 228 10.20 11.04 -18.07
CA ALA A 228 9.29 11.33 -19.18
C ALA A 228 8.43 12.57 -18.89
N ALA A 229 7.89 12.70 -17.69
CA ALA A 229 7.09 13.83 -17.23
C ALA A 229 7.89 15.13 -17.20
N TRP A 230 9.12 15.11 -16.67
CA TRP A 230 10.00 16.27 -16.75
C TRP A 230 10.23 16.71 -18.19
N HIS A 231 10.38 15.78 -19.11
CA HIS A 231 10.60 16.10 -20.52
C HIS A 231 9.35 16.64 -21.23
N ALA A 232 8.16 16.16 -20.86
CA ALA A 232 6.90 16.58 -21.46
C ALA A 232 6.39 17.92 -20.89
N GLU A 233 6.55 18.12 -19.57
CA GLU A 233 5.83 19.17 -18.82
C GLU A 233 6.80 20.11 -18.10
N ARG A 234 8.02 20.27 -18.64
CA ARG A 234 9.12 21.00 -18.01
C ARG A 234 8.71 22.40 -17.56
N ASP A 235 7.95 23.11 -18.38
CA ASP A 235 7.61 24.51 -18.14
C ASP A 235 6.54 24.64 -17.04
N GLU A 236 5.57 23.71 -16.98
CA GLU A 236 4.61 23.61 -15.87
C GLU A 236 5.31 23.19 -14.57
N ILE A 237 6.22 22.21 -14.60
CA ILE A 237 6.98 21.79 -13.43
C ILE A 237 7.87 22.94 -12.90
N ARG A 238 8.43 23.76 -13.79
CA ARG A 238 9.20 24.96 -13.40
C ARG A 238 8.34 26.07 -12.83
N LYS A 239 7.09 26.25 -13.29
CA LYS A 239 6.12 27.14 -12.65
C LYS A 239 5.80 26.67 -11.23
N LEU A 240 5.74 25.35 -11.01
CA LEU A 240 5.44 24.75 -9.70
C LEU A 240 6.65 24.67 -8.75
N SER A 241 7.87 24.65 -9.28
CA SER A 241 9.11 24.62 -8.51
C SER A 241 10.24 25.31 -9.30
N PRO A 242 10.42 26.63 -9.12
CA PRO A 242 11.42 27.41 -9.85
C PRO A 242 12.87 26.92 -9.62
N GLN A 243 13.10 26.21 -8.51
CA GLN A 243 14.40 25.66 -8.12
C GLN A 243 14.64 24.22 -8.61
N ALA A 244 13.70 23.57 -9.29
CA ALA A 244 13.88 22.20 -9.75
C ALA A 244 14.98 22.10 -10.83
N ARG A 245 16.05 21.34 -10.57
CA ARG A 245 17.19 21.20 -11.51
C ARG A 245 17.25 19.82 -12.14
N ARG A 246 17.89 19.76 -13.32
CA ARG A 246 18.08 18.52 -14.09
C ARG A 246 18.72 17.37 -13.31
N ARG A 247 19.61 17.72 -12.40
CA ARG A 247 20.41 16.79 -11.61
C ARG A 247 19.65 16.18 -10.43
N ASP A 248 18.61 16.86 -9.94
CA ASP A 248 17.89 16.45 -8.73
C ASP A 248 16.99 15.22 -8.99
N TYR A 249 16.82 14.84 -10.28
CA TYR A 249 16.05 13.66 -10.72
C TYR A 249 16.85 12.68 -11.61
N LEU A 250 18.05 13.03 -12.08
CA LEU A 250 18.87 12.14 -12.93
C LEU A 250 19.76 11.24 -12.07
N TYR A 251 19.26 10.02 -11.91
CA TYR A 251 19.94 8.89 -11.30
C TYR A 251 21.37 8.62 -11.81
N ARG A 252 22.30 8.35 -10.87
CA ARG A 252 23.59 7.71 -11.14
C ARG A 252 23.77 6.56 -10.13
N HIS A 253 23.49 5.33 -10.55
CA HIS A 253 23.64 4.13 -9.70
C HIS A 253 25.11 3.86 -9.35
N ASN A 254 25.38 3.42 -8.13
CA ASN A 254 26.57 2.63 -7.82
C ASN A 254 26.17 1.15 -7.71
N GLU A 255 26.33 0.43 -8.81
CA GLU A 255 25.91 -0.96 -8.98
C GLU A 255 26.62 -1.95 -8.05
N GLN A 256 27.85 -1.66 -7.64
CA GLN A 256 28.59 -2.51 -6.70
C GLN A 256 28.03 -2.39 -5.27
N ALA A 257 27.61 -1.20 -4.84
CA ALA A 257 27.05 -0.99 -3.51
C ALA A 257 25.71 -1.74 -3.35
N PHE A 258 24.83 -1.62 -4.35
CA PHE A 258 23.53 -2.29 -4.35
C PHE A 258 23.66 -3.83 -4.34
N ARG A 259 24.56 -4.39 -5.15
CA ARG A 259 24.81 -5.86 -5.17
C ARG A 259 25.38 -6.38 -3.85
N ARG A 260 26.14 -5.55 -3.13
CA ARG A 260 26.73 -5.90 -1.83
C ARG A 260 25.68 -5.96 -0.72
N GLU A 261 24.65 -5.12 -0.82
CA GLU A 261 23.63 -4.93 0.22
C GLU A 261 22.39 -5.82 0.00
N TYR A 262 21.97 -6.03 -1.26
CA TYR A 262 20.71 -6.74 -1.59
C TYR A 262 20.91 -8.12 -2.27
N GLY A 263 22.15 -8.57 -2.43
CA GLY A 263 22.50 -9.87 -3.02
C GLY A 263 22.47 -9.91 -4.56
N THR A 264 22.77 -11.08 -5.14
CA THR A 264 22.84 -11.29 -6.60
C THR A 264 21.54 -11.82 -7.21
N SER A 265 20.49 -11.99 -6.41
CA SER A 265 19.19 -12.54 -6.81
C SER A 265 18.34 -11.59 -7.68
N TYR A 266 18.85 -10.41 -8.00
CA TYR A 266 18.22 -9.43 -8.89
C TYR A 266 18.80 -9.55 -10.30
N ASP A 267 17.96 -9.92 -11.26
CA ASP A 267 18.33 -9.90 -12.66
C ASP A 267 18.59 -8.44 -13.11
N LYS A 268 19.77 -8.23 -13.71
CA LYS A 268 20.22 -6.92 -14.21
C LYS A 268 19.13 -6.28 -15.08
N PRO A 269 18.99 -4.93 -15.09
CA PRO A 269 18.38 -4.25 -16.22
C PRO A 269 19.32 -4.45 -17.41
N GLY A 270 19.09 -5.51 -18.19
CA GLY A 270 19.84 -5.75 -19.42
C GLY A 270 19.59 -4.64 -20.44
N LEU A 271 20.23 -4.75 -21.61
CA LEU A 271 19.95 -3.89 -22.78
C LEU A 271 18.44 -3.73 -23.06
N GLY A 272 17.64 -4.74 -22.69
CA GLY A 272 16.18 -4.74 -22.70
C GLY A 272 15.52 -3.62 -21.89
N ALA A 273 16.02 -3.23 -20.71
CA ALA A 273 15.42 -2.16 -19.91
C ALA A 273 15.64 -0.76 -20.52
N ARG A 274 16.78 -0.55 -21.21
CA ARG A 274 17.06 0.67 -21.97
C ARG A 274 16.22 0.75 -23.25
N LEU A 275 15.95 -0.39 -23.89
CA LEU A 275 15.00 -0.51 -24.99
C LEU A 275 13.55 -0.32 -24.51
N MET A 276 13.19 -0.85 -23.34
CA MET A 276 11.87 -0.71 -22.71
C MET A 276 11.54 0.76 -22.41
N SER A 277 12.49 1.54 -21.89
CA SER A 277 12.36 2.99 -21.68
C SER A 277 12.01 3.76 -22.97
N LYS A 278 12.56 3.34 -24.12
CA LYS A 278 12.20 3.91 -25.43
C LYS A 278 10.87 3.35 -25.94
N ALA A 279 10.57 2.07 -25.68
CA ALA A 279 9.33 1.42 -26.08
C ALA A 279 8.11 1.99 -25.33
N ILE A 280 8.21 2.30 -24.04
CA ILE A 280 7.13 2.93 -23.24
C ILE A 280 6.64 4.25 -23.85
N LYS A 281 7.50 4.97 -24.60
CA LYS A 281 7.12 6.20 -25.31
C LYS A 281 6.29 5.96 -26.57
N VAL A 282 6.46 4.80 -27.21
CA VAL A 282 5.88 4.48 -28.53
C VAL A 282 4.73 3.48 -28.41
N LEU A 283 4.76 2.62 -27.40
CA LEU A 283 3.76 1.59 -27.18
C LEU A 283 2.42 2.21 -26.74
N PRO A 284 1.29 1.70 -27.27
CA PRO A 284 -0.03 2.14 -26.86
C PRO A 284 -0.20 1.89 -25.36
N LYS A 285 -0.85 2.83 -24.66
CA LYS A 285 -0.99 2.85 -23.19
C LYS A 285 -2.06 1.85 -22.70
N ILE A 286 -1.89 0.60 -23.08
CA ILE A 286 -2.80 -0.51 -22.81
C ILE A 286 -2.08 -1.48 -21.84
N GLY A 287 -2.84 -2.17 -20.97
CA GLY A 287 -2.29 -3.11 -19.99
C GLY A 287 -1.27 -2.45 -19.03
N PRO A 288 -0.04 -2.97 -18.88
CA PRO A 288 0.97 -2.48 -17.92
C PRO A 288 1.40 -1.03 -18.15
N LEU A 289 1.09 -0.44 -19.32
CA LEU A 289 1.44 0.93 -19.64
C LEU A 289 0.33 1.94 -19.33
N ARG A 290 -0.83 1.49 -18.83
CA ARG A 290 -1.97 2.36 -18.46
C ARG A 290 -1.61 3.45 -17.45
N PRO A 291 -0.78 3.20 -16.41
CA PRO A 291 -0.38 4.26 -15.49
C PRO A 291 0.38 5.39 -16.19
N PHE A 292 1.07 5.12 -17.30
CA PHE A 292 1.80 6.14 -18.09
C PHE A 292 0.90 6.96 -19.04
N ALA A 293 -0.42 6.75 -19.02
CA ALA A 293 -1.41 7.64 -19.64
C ALA A 293 -1.95 8.68 -18.65
N PHE A 294 -1.26 8.89 -17.53
CA PHE A 294 -1.68 9.85 -16.51
C PHE A 294 -1.77 11.28 -17.07
N LYS A 295 -2.74 12.03 -16.55
CA LYS A 295 -2.84 13.48 -16.74
C LYS A 295 -2.04 14.18 -15.64
N VAL A 296 -1.44 15.32 -15.95
CA VAL A 296 -0.79 16.15 -14.91
C VAL A 296 -1.87 16.63 -13.93
N PRO A 297 -1.63 16.58 -12.60
CA PRO A 297 -2.59 17.06 -11.63
C PRO A 297 -2.84 18.57 -11.79
N THR A 298 -4.11 18.98 -11.78
CA THR A 298 -4.53 20.39 -11.82
C THR A 298 -4.01 21.16 -10.60
N PRO A 299 -3.98 22.51 -10.62
CA PRO A 299 -3.61 23.30 -9.45
C PRO A 299 -4.45 22.97 -8.20
N GLU A 300 -5.74 22.71 -8.40
CA GLU A 300 -6.68 22.27 -7.36
C GLU A 300 -6.30 20.89 -6.82
N ALA A 301 -6.09 19.89 -7.68
CA ALA A 301 -5.64 18.56 -7.29
C ALA A 301 -4.32 18.60 -6.50
N GLN A 302 -3.37 19.46 -6.91
CA GLN A 302 -2.13 19.63 -6.17
C GLN A 302 -2.31 20.32 -4.81
N GLN A 303 -3.30 21.22 -4.68
CA GLN A 303 -3.64 21.81 -3.40
C GLN A 303 -4.25 20.78 -2.46
N LEU A 304 -5.20 19.98 -2.94
CA LEU A 304 -5.80 18.87 -2.20
C LEU A 304 -4.72 17.88 -1.73
N PHE A 305 -3.82 17.47 -2.62
CA PHE A 305 -2.68 16.60 -2.27
C PHE A 305 -1.77 17.19 -1.18
N ARG A 306 -1.45 18.49 -1.26
CA ARG A 306 -0.61 19.14 -0.22
C ARG A 306 -1.32 19.20 1.13
N GLN A 307 -2.62 19.47 1.13
CA GLN A 307 -3.42 19.52 2.34
C GLN A 307 -3.55 18.12 2.96
N SER A 308 -3.94 17.11 2.17
CA SER A 308 -4.04 15.73 2.64
C SER A 308 -2.69 15.22 3.16
N PHE A 309 -1.58 15.50 2.48
CA PHE A 309 -0.25 15.15 2.96
C PHE A 309 0.07 15.79 4.32
N ALA A 310 -0.24 17.08 4.51
CA ALA A 310 -0.02 17.75 5.79
C ALA A 310 -0.85 17.10 6.92
N ASP A 311 -2.11 16.75 6.65
CA ASP A 311 -3.00 16.08 7.61
C ASP A 311 -2.48 14.68 7.97
N VAL A 312 -1.97 13.94 6.97
CA VAL A 312 -1.33 12.63 7.17
C VAL A 312 -0.14 12.74 8.13
N ILE A 313 0.73 13.75 7.96
CA ILE A 313 1.89 13.95 8.85
C ILE A 313 1.46 14.21 10.30
N VAL A 314 0.44 15.04 10.50
CA VAL A 314 -0.11 15.31 11.85
C VAL A 314 -0.67 14.01 12.44
N LYS A 315 -1.56 13.34 11.71
CA LYS A 315 -2.20 12.10 12.17
C LYS A 315 -1.18 11.01 12.47
N TYR A 316 -0.17 10.86 11.63
CA TYR A 316 0.86 9.84 11.81
C TYR A 316 1.73 10.13 13.03
N CYS A 317 2.16 11.38 13.26
CA CYS A 317 2.89 11.73 14.48
C CYS A 317 2.05 11.56 15.75
N ASP A 318 0.74 11.82 15.72
CA ASP A 318 -0.17 11.58 16.86
C ASP A 318 -0.30 10.08 17.18
N LEU A 319 -0.45 9.25 16.14
CA LEU A 319 -0.48 7.79 16.27
C LEU A 319 0.85 7.26 16.82
N LEU A 320 1.98 7.76 16.32
CA LEU A 320 3.30 7.46 16.82
C LEU A 320 3.45 7.86 18.30
N GLY A 321 2.98 9.05 18.69
CA GLY A 321 2.96 9.47 20.10
C GLY A 321 2.15 8.53 20.99
N SER A 322 1.01 8.04 20.49
CA SER A 322 0.19 7.05 21.20
C SER A 322 0.91 5.71 21.35
N VAL A 323 1.61 5.25 20.30
CA VAL A 323 2.44 4.04 20.36
C VAL A 323 3.62 4.22 21.35
N GLN A 324 4.23 5.40 21.38
CA GLN A 324 5.34 5.72 22.29
C GLN A 324 4.92 5.70 23.76
N GLN A 325 3.72 6.16 24.06
CA GLN A 325 3.17 6.21 25.42
C GLN A 325 2.63 4.85 25.89
N ALA A 326 2.34 3.95 24.96
CA ALA A 326 1.80 2.64 25.29
C ALA A 326 2.85 1.78 26.01
N ALA A 327 2.38 0.93 26.94
CA ALA A 327 3.24 -0.03 27.61
C ALA A 327 3.87 -0.99 26.57
N ALA A 328 5.12 -1.38 26.80
CA ALA A 328 5.79 -2.37 25.96
C ALA A 328 4.94 -3.64 25.86
N GLY A 329 4.69 -4.11 24.63
CA GLY A 329 3.83 -5.28 24.37
C GLY A 329 2.32 -5.01 24.38
N THR A 330 1.88 -3.76 24.58
CA THR A 330 0.44 -3.39 24.54
C THR A 330 0.20 -2.22 23.60
N PRO A 331 0.31 -2.40 22.27
CA PRO A 331 0.09 -1.31 21.32
C PRO A 331 -1.35 -0.77 21.40
N PRO A 332 -1.54 0.53 21.13
CA PRO A 332 -2.85 1.16 21.21
C PRO A 332 -3.84 0.49 20.25
N ALA A 333 -5.13 0.53 20.60
CA ALA A 333 -6.17 0.10 19.69
C ALA A 333 -6.21 1.04 18.48
N LEU A 334 -6.25 0.46 17.27
CA LEU A 334 -6.39 1.19 16.02
C LEU A 334 -7.76 0.84 15.43
N PRO A 335 -8.65 1.81 15.20
CA PRO A 335 -9.93 1.53 14.58
C PRO A 335 -9.74 0.96 13.16
N ASN A 336 -10.63 0.05 12.76
CA ASN A 336 -10.65 -0.47 11.41
C ASN A 336 -11.42 0.50 10.51
N PHE A 337 -10.70 1.02 9.52
CA PHE A 337 -11.24 1.92 8.51
C PHE A 337 -11.11 1.29 7.14
N ASP A 338 -12.06 1.59 6.27
CA ASP A 338 -11.87 1.48 4.84
C ASP A 338 -10.86 2.55 4.40
N PHE A 339 -9.78 2.11 3.76
CA PHE A 339 -8.70 3.01 3.37
C PHE A 339 -9.07 3.92 2.19
N ASP A 340 -10.00 3.56 1.33
CA ASP A 340 -10.39 4.45 0.24
C ASP A 340 -11.38 5.54 0.72
N THR A 341 -12.35 5.17 1.56
CA THR A 341 -13.36 6.14 2.04
C THR A 341 -12.97 6.84 3.33
N GLY A 342 -12.01 6.30 4.08
CA GLY A 342 -11.61 6.79 5.41
C GLY A 342 -12.66 6.56 6.51
N LYS A 343 -13.68 5.73 6.26
CA LYS A 343 -14.81 5.52 7.17
C LYS A 343 -14.74 4.17 7.89
N PRO A 344 -15.40 4.00 9.05
CA PRO A 344 -15.42 2.72 9.73
C PRO A 344 -16.00 1.63 8.83
N THR A 345 -15.27 0.53 8.69
CA THR A 345 -15.65 -0.61 7.86
C THR A 345 -16.97 -1.22 8.34
N LYS A 346 -18.00 -1.23 7.47
CA LYS A 346 -19.33 -1.79 7.74
C LYS A 346 -19.96 -2.32 6.46
N VAL A 347 -20.83 -3.32 6.59
CA VAL A 347 -21.57 -3.87 5.45
C VAL A 347 -22.36 -2.79 4.73
N GLY A 348 -22.21 -2.74 3.40
CA GLY A 348 -22.90 -1.80 2.53
C GLY A 348 -22.31 -0.40 2.50
N GLU A 349 -21.18 -0.17 3.18
CA GLU A 349 -20.46 1.10 3.12
C GLU A 349 -19.61 1.17 1.84
N TYR A 350 -18.79 0.15 1.59
CA TYR A 350 -17.87 0.08 0.46
C TYR A 350 -17.86 -1.32 -0.17
N ALA A 351 -17.93 -1.38 -1.51
CA ALA A 351 -18.13 -2.64 -2.23
C ALA A 351 -16.96 -3.61 -2.07
N LEU A 352 -15.72 -3.14 -2.21
CA LEU A 352 -14.56 -4.02 -2.03
C LEU A 352 -14.44 -4.52 -0.58
N ALA A 353 -14.90 -3.75 0.42
CA ALA A 353 -14.96 -4.25 1.80
C ALA A 353 -15.96 -5.40 1.94
N ASP A 354 -17.15 -5.27 1.34
CA ASP A 354 -18.18 -6.33 1.33
C ASP A 354 -17.66 -7.60 0.64
N GLU A 355 -17.12 -7.47 -0.58
CA GLU A 355 -16.50 -8.55 -1.36
C GLU A 355 -15.42 -9.26 -0.54
N THR A 356 -14.52 -8.49 0.07
CA THR A 356 -13.36 -9.03 0.80
C THR A 356 -13.76 -9.76 2.08
N TYR A 357 -14.73 -9.24 2.85
CA TYR A 357 -15.26 -9.98 4.02
C TYR A 357 -15.94 -11.29 3.60
N GLY A 358 -16.71 -11.25 2.51
CA GLY A 358 -17.34 -12.43 1.93
C GLY A 358 -16.32 -13.48 1.52
N GLU A 359 -15.30 -13.09 0.75
CA GLU A 359 -14.24 -14.00 0.34
C GLU A 359 -13.47 -14.55 1.54
N TRP A 360 -13.15 -13.69 2.51
CA TRP A 360 -12.40 -14.06 3.71
C TRP A 360 -13.12 -15.15 4.52
N VAL A 361 -14.40 -14.96 4.86
CA VAL A 361 -15.14 -15.95 5.66
C VAL A 361 -15.34 -17.27 4.92
N ARG A 362 -15.56 -17.23 3.60
CA ARG A 362 -15.64 -18.44 2.76
C ARG A 362 -14.29 -19.17 2.69
N LYS A 363 -13.18 -18.44 2.66
CA LYS A 363 -11.84 -19.02 2.66
C LYS A 363 -11.52 -19.71 4.00
N LEU A 364 -11.89 -19.08 5.12
CA LEU A 364 -11.79 -19.70 6.45
C LEU A 364 -12.65 -20.96 6.55
N HIS A 365 -13.88 -20.92 6.02
CA HIS A 365 -14.79 -22.06 6.00
C HIS A 365 -14.23 -23.25 5.21
N ASN A 366 -13.65 -22.99 4.04
CA ASN A 366 -12.99 -24.02 3.23
C ASN A 366 -11.80 -24.69 3.94
N ASP A 367 -11.13 -23.96 4.84
CA ASP A 367 -10.05 -24.49 5.68
C ASP A 367 -10.56 -24.96 7.06
N THR A 368 -11.87 -25.22 7.18
CA THR A 368 -12.53 -25.71 8.40
C THR A 368 -12.28 -24.84 9.64
N PHE A 369 -12.02 -23.54 9.43
CA PHE A 369 -11.70 -22.56 10.46
C PHE A 369 -10.45 -22.91 11.30
N ALA A 370 -9.48 -23.63 10.71
CA ALA A 370 -8.34 -24.23 11.42
C ALA A 370 -7.53 -23.27 12.31
N ALA A 371 -7.38 -22.00 11.90
CA ALA A 371 -6.63 -20.98 12.64
C ALA A 371 -7.50 -19.80 13.14
N VAL A 372 -8.83 -19.98 13.20
CA VAL A 372 -9.73 -18.93 13.72
C VAL A 372 -9.54 -18.76 15.22
N THR A 373 -9.37 -17.50 15.64
CA THR A 373 -9.28 -17.09 17.05
C THR A 373 -10.56 -16.38 17.48
N PRO A 374 -10.82 -16.23 18.80
CA PRO A 374 -12.01 -15.49 19.27
C PRO A 374 -12.12 -14.06 18.71
N PRO A 375 -11.04 -13.25 18.62
CA PRO A 375 -11.10 -11.93 17.98
C PRO A 375 -11.47 -11.97 16.50
N VAL A 376 -10.97 -12.96 15.75
CA VAL A 376 -11.32 -13.16 14.33
C VAL A 376 -12.81 -13.47 14.20
N ARG A 377 -13.31 -14.45 14.97
CA ARG A 377 -14.73 -14.82 14.98
C ARG A 377 -15.61 -13.62 15.33
N GLN A 378 -15.28 -12.91 16.41
CA GLN A 378 -16.06 -11.76 16.87
C GLN A 378 -16.12 -10.66 15.82
N ASN A 379 -15.01 -10.36 15.15
CA ASN A 379 -14.99 -9.32 14.12
C ASN A 379 -15.85 -9.68 12.90
N ILE A 380 -15.73 -10.91 12.38
CA ILE A 380 -16.52 -11.37 11.25
C ILE A 380 -18.01 -11.28 11.58
N LEU A 381 -18.42 -11.86 12.72
CA LEU A 381 -19.82 -11.83 13.13
C LEU A 381 -20.32 -10.39 13.34
N ALA A 382 -19.53 -9.53 13.98
CA ALA A 382 -19.90 -8.12 14.17
C ALA A 382 -20.06 -7.36 12.85
N PHE A 383 -19.27 -7.69 11.80
CA PHE A 383 -19.43 -7.08 10.48
C PHE A 383 -20.78 -7.47 9.85
N PHE A 384 -21.09 -8.76 9.79
CA PHE A 384 -22.31 -9.26 9.15
C PHE A 384 -23.58 -9.05 9.98
N ASP A 385 -23.51 -9.09 11.31
CA ASP A 385 -24.67 -8.85 12.19
C ASP A 385 -24.91 -7.35 12.45
N GLY A 386 -23.90 -6.51 12.20
CA GLY A 386 -23.90 -5.08 12.57
C GLY A 386 -24.61 -4.14 11.61
N SER A 387 -25.15 -4.63 10.48
CA SER A 387 -25.83 -3.80 9.48
C SER A 387 -27.14 -4.42 9.04
N ALA A 388 -28.20 -3.61 9.00
CA ALA A 388 -29.46 -3.97 8.37
C ALA A 388 -29.46 -3.74 6.84
N LYS A 389 -28.38 -3.14 6.30
CA LYS A 389 -28.26 -2.87 4.87
C LYS A 389 -27.69 -4.11 4.16
N PRO A 390 -28.15 -4.42 2.93
CA PRO A 390 -27.47 -5.41 2.11
C PRO A 390 -26.05 -4.93 1.75
N PRO A 391 -25.15 -5.85 1.36
CA PRO A 391 -23.86 -5.47 0.78
C PRO A 391 -24.08 -4.54 -0.41
N LYS A 392 -23.14 -3.61 -0.62
CA LYS A 392 -23.09 -2.67 -1.74
C LYS A 392 -22.60 -3.38 -2.99
N ASP A 393 -21.64 -4.29 -2.84
CA ASP A 393 -21.11 -5.12 -3.93
C ASP A 393 -22.20 -5.95 -4.62
N GLU A 394 -22.14 -6.07 -5.94
CA GLU A 394 -23.16 -6.77 -6.72
C GLU A 394 -22.98 -8.29 -6.69
N GLU A 395 -21.74 -8.79 -6.63
CA GLU A 395 -21.48 -10.24 -6.56
C GLU A 395 -21.94 -10.79 -5.21
N GLU A 396 -21.72 -10.06 -4.12
CA GLU A 396 -22.21 -10.44 -2.78
C GLU A 396 -23.74 -10.36 -2.64
N LYS A 397 -24.46 -9.74 -3.58
CA LYS A 397 -25.94 -9.82 -3.66
C LYS A 397 -26.43 -11.07 -4.38
N GLU A 398 -25.57 -11.75 -5.14
CA GLU A 398 -25.96 -12.96 -5.85
C GLU A 398 -26.37 -14.07 -4.89
N LYS A 399 -27.43 -14.81 -5.24
CA LYS A 399 -27.97 -15.90 -4.41
C LYS A 399 -26.87 -16.90 -4.00
N ARG A 400 -26.02 -17.30 -4.94
CA ARG A 400 -24.93 -18.27 -4.70
C ARG A 400 -23.91 -17.76 -3.66
N HIS A 401 -23.50 -16.50 -3.75
CA HIS A 401 -22.53 -15.91 -2.82
C HIS A 401 -23.12 -15.73 -1.44
N ARG A 402 -24.38 -15.27 -1.36
CA ARG A 402 -25.12 -15.16 -0.10
C ARG A 402 -25.27 -16.49 0.61
N GLU A 403 -25.75 -17.53 -0.09
CA GLU A 403 -25.94 -18.86 0.51
C GLU A 403 -24.64 -19.44 1.08
N LYS A 404 -23.53 -19.33 0.34
CA LYS A 404 -22.21 -19.79 0.82
C LYS A 404 -21.72 -19.00 2.03
N THR A 405 -21.93 -17.69 2.03
CA THR A 405 -21.52 -16.83 3.14
C THR A 405 -22.38 -17.09 4.36
N GLU A 406 -23.69 -17.25 4.21
CA GLU A 406 -24.60 -17.62 5.28
C GLU A 406 -24.25 -18.99 5.89
N GLU A 407 -23.96 -20.00 5.06
CA GLU A 407 -23.49 -21.31 5.51
C GLU A 407 -22.20 -21.18 6.34
N ALA A 408 -21.20 -20.46 5.80
CA ALA A 408 -19.94 -20.21 6.50
C ALA A 408 -20.17 -19.50 7.84
N LEU A 409 -21.06 -18.50 7.90
CA LEU A 409 -21.40 -17.78 9.12
C LEU A 409 -22.13 -18.66 10.13
N GLN A 410 -23.03 -19.55 9.70
CA GLN A 410 -23.70 -20.50 10.59
C GLN A 410 -22.69 -21.45 11.25
N GLN A 411 -21.77 -22.01 10.46
CA GLN A 411 -20.72 -22.88 11.00
C GLN A 411 -19.74 -22.12 11.90
N LEU A 412 -19.40 -20.87 11.55
CA LEU A 412 -18.55 -20.01 12.37
C LEU A 412 -19.20 -19.68 13.72
N ARG A 413 -20.51 -19.46 13.78
CA ARG A 413 -21.25 -19.25 15.04
C ARG A 413 -21.26 -20.51 15.92
N ALA A 414 -21.35 -21.69 15.31
CA ALA A 414 -21.33 -22.98 16.01
C ALA A 414 -19.91 -23.43 16.43
N LEU A 415 -18.86 -22.74 15.97
CA LEU A 415 -17.49 -23.13 16.23
C LEU A 415 -17.11 -22.99 17.72
N SER A 416 -16.79 -24.11 18.35
CA SER A 416 -16.22 -24.17 19.70
C SER A 416 -14.74 -23.78 19.66
N LEU A 417 -14.41 -22.61 20.18
CA LEU A 417 -13.02 -22.12 20.26
C LEU A 417 -12.46 -22.33 21.68
N PRO A 418 -11.20 -22.77 21.83
CA PRO A 418 -10.54 -22.86 23.13
C PRO A 418 -10.51 -21.48 23.83
N GLY A 419 -10.93 -21.43 25.09
CA GLY A 419 -10.88 -20.20 25.92
C GLY A 419 -12.14 -19.33 25.88
N GLY A 420 -13.26 -19.80 25.32
CA GLY A 420 -14.55 -19.16 25.44
C GLY A 420 -15.28 -19.57 26.73
N ASN A 421 -15.19 -18.73 27.77
CA ASN A 421 -16.22 -18.56 28.80
C ASN A 421 -16.77 -17.15 28.71
#